data_AF-A0A7D5JKL7-F1
#
_entry.id   AF-A0A7D5JKL7-F1
#
_cell.length_a   1.000
_cell.length_b   1.000
_cell.length_c   1.000
_cell.angle_alpha   90.00
_cell.angle_beta   90.00
_cell.angle_gamma   90.00
#
_symmetry.space_group_name_H-M   'P 1'
#
loop_
_entity.id
_entity.type
_entity.pdbx_description
1 polymer ?
#
loop_
_entity_poly.entity_id
_entity_poly.type
_entity_poly.pdbx_seq_one_letter_code
_entity_poly.pdbx_strand_id
1 'polypeptide(L)'
;PFDPEEMHFIFTRCMEDNLKDGPDRVKTLLKWKEWVTEPRDDPATHCFAKCVLEMSGLYDAASGKFDASVIEAQHKAYPNSEDKGKVDALVKAVQALPPTKNDCTAVFRAFGPVHMAHKATSINLFHDNKALTKEIYEKLGKDIRQRKQSYFEFCENKHYPVGSPKRSDLCKIRQYVVLDDAQFKQHTDCIMKGLRYITKDNILNCDEIKRDFKQVNKDTGALEKVLNTCK
;
A
#
# COMPACT_ATOMS: atom_id res chain seq x y z
N PRO A 1 2.92 -7.97 8.14
CA PRO A 1 2.04 -6.87 8.59
C PRO A 1 2.32 -5.61 7.75
N PHE A 2 1.35 -4.71 7.72
CA PHE A 2 1.40 -3.41 7.06
C PHE A 2 1.20 -2.33 8.11
N ASP A 3 2.03 -1.29 8.10
CA ASP A 3 1.80 -0.10 8.90
C ASP A 3 0.72 0.81 8.27
N PRO A 4 0.29 1.88 8.97
CA PRO A 4 -0.72 2.79 8.44
C PRO A 4 -0.37 3.51 7.14
N GLU A 5 0.92 3.68 6.82
CA GLU A 5 1.38 4.28 5.57
C GLU A 5 1.29 3.26 4.45
N GLU A 6 1.75 2.03 4.69
CA GLU A 6 1.67 0.91 3.75
C GLU A 6 0.21 0.63 3.36
N MET A 7 -0.72 0.57 4.32
CA MET A 7 -2.14 0.39 4.02
C MET A 7 -2.74 1.59 3.27
N HIS A 8 -2.37 2.82 3.66
CA HIS A 8 -2.84 4.01 2.96
C HIS A 8 -2.41 4.00 1.50
N PHE A 9 -1.15 3.65 1.22
CA PHE A 9 -0.62 3.49 -0.13
C PHE A 9 -1.45 2.49 -0.94
N ILE A 10 -1.67 1.28 -0.40
CA ILE A 10 -2.47 0.22 -1.06
C ILE A 10 -3.85 0.75 -1.45
N PHE A 11 -4.59 1.33 -0.49
CA PHE A 11 -5.92 1.85 -0.76
C PHE A 11 -5.91 2.94 -1.83
N THR A 12 -5.01 3.93 -1.72
CA THR A 12 -4.97 5.03 -2.70
C THR A 12 -4.54 4.56 -4.08
N ARG A 13 -3.59 3.63 -4.19
CA ARG A 13 -3.15 3.07 -5.46
C ARG A 13 -4.27 2.31 -6.14
N CYS A 14 -4.93 1.40 -5.41
CA CYS A 14 -6.05 0.65 -5.97
C CYS A 14 -7.23 1.54 -6.37
N MET A 15 -7.50 2.63 -5.63
CA MET A 15 -8.49 3.62 -6.05
C MET A 15 -8.05 4.34 -7.33
N GLU A 16 -6.79 4.79 -7.41
CA GLU A 16 -6.25 5.50 -8.58
C GLU A 16 -6.35 4.67 -9.85
N ASP A 17 -5.98 3.39 -9.78
CA ASP A 17 -5.91 2.49 -10.94
C ASP A 17 -7.29 1.99 -11.40
N ASN A 18 -8.30 1.96 -10.53
CA ASN A 18 -9.60 1.34 -10.84
C ASN A 18 -10.78 2.31 -10.88
N LEU A 19 -10.65 3.52 -10.34
CA LEU A 19 -11.70 4.52 -10.48
C LEU A 19 -11.87 4.91 -11.94
N LYS A 20 -13.09 4.75 -12.45
CA LYS A 20 -13.49 5.23 -13.77
C LYS A 20 -13.47 6.75 -13.81
N ASP A 21 -13.04 7.29 -14.94
CA ASP A 21 -13.27 8.70 -15.25
C ASP A 21 -14.73 8.97 -15.58
N GLY A 22 -15.14 10.23 -15.42
CA GLY A 22 -16.51 10.68 -15.69
C GLY A 22 -17.30 11.07 -14.44
N PRO A 23 -18.62 11.28 -14.59
CA PRO A 23 -19.44 11.95 -13.59
C PRO A 23 -19.59 11.18 -12.27
N ASP A 24 -19.53 9.85 -12.30
CA ASP A 24 -19.68 9.02 -11.11
C ASP A 24 -18.38 8.85 -10.30
N ARG A 25 -17.23 9.32 -10.81
CA ARG A 25 -15.91 9.12 -10.18
C ARG A 25 -15.89 9.52 -8.70
N VAL A 26 -16.38 10.73 -8.41
CA VAL A 26 -16.39 11.29 -7.04
C VAL A 26 -17.34 10.50 -6.14
N LYS A 27 -18.52 10.14 -6.64
CA LYS A 27 -19.53 9.39 -5.89
C LYS A 27 -19.00 8.00 -5.51
N THR A 28 -18.38 7.30 -6.46
CA THR A 28 -17.77 5.98 -6.22
C THR A 28 -16.60 6.07 -5.25
N LEU A 29 -15.71 7.04 -5.41
CA LEU A 29 -14.59 7.28 -4.49
C LEU A 29 -15.07 7.47 -3.03
N LEU A 30 -16.12 8.27 -2.82
CA LEU A 30 -16.64 8.52 -1.47
C LEU A 30 -17.16 7.23 -0.81
N LYS A 31 -17.76 6.31 -1.58
CA LYS A 31 -18.19 5.01 -1.07
C LYS A 31 -17.01 4.12 -0.72
N TRP A 32 -16.04 3.99 -1.62
CA TRP A 32 -14.87 3.13 -1.41
C TRP A 32 -14.03 3.58 -0.21
N LYS A 33 -13.89 4.90 0.00
CA LYS A 33 -13.22 5.47 1.19
C LYS A 33 -13.88 5.13 2.52
N GLU A 34 -15.16 4.76 2.52
CA GLU A 34 -15.90 4.35 3.72
C GLU A 34 -16.15 2.83 3.70
N TRP A 35 -15.33 2.08 2.94
CA TRP A 35 -15.38 0.62 2.80
C TRP A 35 -16.74 0.12 2.31
N VAL A 36 -17.45 0.94 1.55
CA VAL A 36 -18.68 0.55 0.85
C VAL A 36 -18.30 0.18 -0.58
N THR A 37 -18.23 -1.12 -0.84
CA THR A 37 -17.85 -1.67 -2.16
C THR A 37 -19.05 -1.68 -3.11
N GLU A 38 -19.47 -0.49 -3.49
CA GLU A 38 -20.56 -0.26 -4.43
C GLU A 38 -20.13 0.66 -5.60
N PRO A 39 -20.78 0.54 -6.77
CA PRO A 39 -21.86 -0.41 -7.11
C PRO A 39 -21.36 -1.86 -7.18
N ARG A 40 -22.17 -2.82 -6.71
CA ARG A 40 -21.80 -4.25 -6.60
C ARG A 40 -21.83 -5.02 -7.92
N ASP A 41 -22.34 -4.38 -8.97
CA ASP A 41 -22.42 -4.86 -10.34
C ASP A 41 -21.39 -4.18 -11.24
N ASP A 42 -20.67 -3.16 -10.73
CA ASP A 42 -19.67 -2.42 -11.49
C ASP A 42 -18.32 -3.19 -11.53
N PRO A 43 -17.80 -3.55 -12.72
CA PRO A 43 -16.49 -4.19 -12.85
C PRO A 43 -15.34 -3.40 -12.22
N ALA A 44 -15.41 -2.07 -12.19
CA ALA A 44 -14.38 -1.24 -11.55
C ALA A 44 -14.32 -1.48 -10.03
N THR A 45 -15.48 -1.60 -9.38
CA THR A 45 -15.56 -1.96 -7.94
C THR A 45 -14.99 -3.35 -7.68
N HIS A 46 -15.24 -4.30 -8.59
CA HIS A 46 -14.69 -5.65 -8.46
C HIS A 46 -13.16 -5.63 -8.53
N CYS A 47 -12.59 -4.89 -9.51
CA CYS A 47 -11.13 -4.82 -9.67
C CYS A 47 -10.46 -4.00 -8.57
N PHE A 48 -11.11 -2.95 -8.06
CA PHE A 48 -10.65 -2.24 -6.85
C PHE A 48 -10.52 -3.19 -5.66
N ALA A 49 -11.58 -3.95 -5.36
CA ALA A 49 -11.56 -4.89 -4.24
C ALA A 49 -10.49 -5.98 -4.42
N LYS A 50 -10.38 -6.55 -5.62
CA LYS A 50 -9.33 -7.52 -5.95
C LYS A 50 -7.93 -6.92 -5.76
N CYS A 51 -7.68 -5.71 -6.26
CA CYS A 51 -6.40 -5.02 -6.10
C CYS A 51 -6.00 -4.88 -4.62
N VAL A 52 -6.93 -4.44 -3.77
CA VAL A 52 -6.68 -4.32 -2.32
C VAL A 52 -6.36 -5.69 -1.71
N LEU A 53 -7.12 -6.73 -2.07
CA LEU A 53 -6.91 -8.09 -1.56
C LEU A 53 -5.57 -8.69 -1.99
N GLU A 54 -5.15 -8.45 -3.23
CA GLU A 54 -3.83 -8.91 -3.73
C GLU A 54 -2.68 -8.14 -3.07
N MET A 55 -2.74 -6.81 -3.05
CA MET A 55 -1.67 -5.99 -2.49
C MET A 55 -1.52 -6.15 -0.97
N SER A 56 -2.61 -6.49 -0.27
CA SER A 56 -2.57 -6.85 1.15
C SER A 56 -2.23 -8.32 1.39
N GLY A 57 -2.06 -9.14 0.35
CA GLY A 57 -1.78 -10.57 0.49
C GLY A 57 -2.96 -11.42 0.99
N LEU A 58 -4.17 -10.85 1.10
CA LEU A 58 -5.40 -11.59 1.44
C LEU A 58 -5.86 -12.50 0.30
N TYR A 59 -5.46 -12.23 -0.94
CA TYR A 59 -5.67 -13.10 -2.08
C TYR A 59 -4.35 -13.30 -2.83
N ASP A 60 -3.93 -14.56 -2.97
CA ASP A 60 -2.78 -14.93 -3.77
C ASP A 60 -3.23 -15.30 -5.19
N ALA A 61 -2.91 -14.41 -6.11
CA ALA A 61 -3.19 -14.51 -7.53
C ALA A 61 -2.55 -15.74 -8.21
N ALA A 62 -1.39 -16.20 -7.70
CA ALA A 62 -0.63 -17.30 -8.27
C ALA A 62 -1.24 -18.66 -7.89
N SER A 63 -1.63 -18.83 -6.62
CA SER A 63 -2.31 -20.06 -6.17
C SER A 63 -3.82 -20.04 -6.38
N GLY A 64 -4.42 -18.87 -6.61
CA GLY A 64 -5.87 -18.69 -6.74
C GLY A 64 -6.61 -18.93 -5.42
N LYS A 65 -6.01 -18.54 -4.29
CA LYS A 65 -6.54 -18.79 -2.94
C LYS A 65 -6.48 -17.55 -2.08
N PHE A 66 -7.39 -17.47 -1.12
CA PHE A 66 -7.31 -16.49 -0.05
C PHE A 66 -6.32 -16.95 1.03
N ASP A 67 -5.60 -16.02 1.63
CA ASP A 67 -4.65 -16.30 2.71
C ASP A 67 -4.99 -15.47 3.96
N ALA A 68 -5.33 -16.17 5.04
CA ALA A 68 -5.64 -15.54 6.32
C ALA A 68 -4.40 -15.26 7.18
N SER A 69 -3.22 -15.76 6.80
CA SER A 69 -1.97 -15.57 7.56
C SER A 69 -1.63 -14.09 7.75
N VAL A 70 -2.00 -13.25 6.78
CA VAL A 70 -1.79 -11.80 6.87
C VAL A 70 -2.66 -11.13 7.93
N ILE A 71 -3.85 -11.65 8.21
CA ILE A 71 -4.74 -11.15 9.28
C ILE A 71 -4.10 -11.43 10.64
N GLU A 72 -3.59 -12.65 10.83
CA GLU A 72 -2.90 -13.05 12.05
C GLU A 72 -1.62 -12.23 12.26
N ALA A 73 -0.82 -12.07 11.20
CA ALA A 73 0.40 -11.26 11.24
C ALA A 73 0.10 -9.77 11.54
N GLN A 74 -0.99 -9.23 11.01
CA GLN A 74 -1.42 -7.87 11.26
C GLN A 74 -1.84 -7.67 12.72
N HIS A 75 -2.63 -8.58 13.27
CA HIS A 75 -3.04 -8.50 14.68
C HIS A 75 -1.86 -8.69 15.63
N LYS A 76 -0.93 -9.59 15.31
CA LYS A 76 0.30 -9.79 16.07
C LYS A 76 1.15 -8.51 16.15
N ALA A 77 1.23 -7.74 15.06
CA ALA A 77 1.95 -6.47 15.02
C ALA A 77 1.20 -5.34 15.73
N TYR A 78 -0.13 -5.38 15.71
CA TYR A 78 -1.02 -4.35 16.28
C TYR A 78 -2.10 -4.98 17.18
N PRO A 79 -1.74 -5.55 18.34
CA PRO A 79 -2.65 -6.36 19.16
C PRO A 79 -3.83 -5.55 19.73
N ASN A 80 -3.66 -4.23 19.87
CA ASN A 80 -4.70 -3.34 20.39
C ASN A 80 -5.66 -2.83 19.30
N SER A 81 -5.49 -3.25 18.05
CA SER A 81 -6.37 -2.80 16.96
C SER A 81 -7.76 -3.41 17.02
N GLU A 82 -7.92 -4.64 17.52
CA GLU A 82 -9.21 -5.32 17.60
C GLU A 82 -9.19 -6.48 18.60
N ASP A 83 -10.37 -6.86 19.07
CA ASP A 83 -10.59 -8.04 19.91
C ASP A 83 -10.16 -9.34 19.22
N LYS A 84 -9.43 -10.19 19.94
CA LYS A 84 -8.92 -11.46 19.42
C LYS A 84 -10.03 -12.40 18.95
N GLY A 85 -11.17 -12.46 19.64
CA GLY A 85 -12.29 -13.32 19.25
C GLY A 85 -12.86 -12.93 17.89
N LYS A 86 -12.98 -11.63 17.61
CA LYS A 86 -13.40 -11.12 16.30
C LYS A 86 -12.36 -11.36 15.21
N VAL A 87 -11.07 -11.21 15.53
CA VAL A 87 -9.97 -11.51 14.61
C VAL A 87 -9.98 -12.99 14.24
N ASP A 88 -10.07 -13.88 15.23
CA ASP A 88 -10.13 -15.34 15.01
C ASP A 88 -11.37 -15.72 14.17
N ALA A 89 -12.50 -15.02 14.33
CA ALA A 89 -13.69 -15.22 13.49
C ALA A 89 -13.46 -14.80 12.03
N LEU A 90 -12.80 -13.66 11.79
CA LEU A 90 -12.43 -13.21 10.45
C LEU A 90 -11.43 -14.18 9.79
N VAL A 91 -10.40 -14.64 10.53
CA VAL A 91 -9.44 -15.64 10.05
C VAL A 91 -10.16 -16.90 9.58
N LYS A 92 -11.06 -17.45 10.41
CA LYS A 92 -11.85 -18.64 10.05
C LYS A 92 -12.71 -18.42 8.81
N ALA A 93 -13.34 -17.25 8.69
CA ALA A 93 -14.16 -16.92 7.53
C ALA A 93 -13.34 -16.88 6.24
N VAL A 94 -12.13 -16.31 6.27
CA VAL A 94 -11.22 -16.27 5.12
C VAL A 94 -10.68 -17.66 4.79
N GLN A 95 -10.28 -18.46 5.79
CA GLN A 95 -9.80 -19.83 5.60
C GLN A 95 -10.86 -20.76 4.99
N ALA A 96 -12.14 -20.49 5.25
CA ALA A 96 -13.26 -21.25 4.69
C ALA A 96 -13.59 -20.88 3.23
N LEU A 97 -12.99 -19.82 2.67
CA LEU A 97 -13.23 -19.45 1.28
C LEU A 97 -12.64 -20.49 0.32
N PRO A 98 -13.39 -20.89 -0.73
CA PRO A 98 -12.90 -21.86 -1.69
C PRO A 98 -11.79 -21.28 -2.59
N PRO A 99 -11.00 -22.15 -3.25
CA PRO A 99 -10.18 -21.73 -4.37
C PRO A 99 -11.01 -20.91 -5.37
N THR A 100 -10.48 -19.76 -5.77
CA THR A 100 -11.20 -18.75 -6.53
C THR A 100 -10.37 -18.33 -7.73
N LYS A 101 -10.99 -18.29 -8.90
CA LYS A 101 -10.32 -17.89 -10.14
C LYS A 101 -9.77 -16.47 -10.03
N ASN A 102 -8.59 -16.27 -10.62
CA ASN A 102 -7.90 -14.98 -10.64
C ASN A 102 -8.52 -14.00 -11.65
N ASP A 103 -9.75 -13.58 -11.39
CA ASP A 103 -10.42 -12.48 -12.08
C ASP A 103 -11.20 -11.61 -11.08
N CYS A 104 -11.37 -10.33 -11.41
CA CYS A 104 -11.94 -9.35 -10.48
C CYS A 104 -13.30 -9.77 -9.94
N THR A 105 -14.18 -10.31 -10.81
CA THR A 105 -15.55 -10.63 -10.45
C THR A 105 -15.61 -11.86 -9.56
N ALA A 106 -14.84 -12.90 -9.85
CA ALA A 106 -14.75 -14.10 -9.03
C ALA A 106 -14.24 -13.78 -7.62
N VAL A 107 -13.12 -13.05 -7.52
CA VAL A 107 -12.53 -12.64 -6.23
C VAL A 107 -13.50 -11.77 -5.43
N PHE A 108 -14.09 -10.76 -6.06
CA PHE A 108 -15.07 -9.87 -5.42
C PHE A 108 -16.27 -10.62 -4.86
N ARG A 109 -16.84 -11.54 -5.65
CA ARG A 109 -18.02 -12.31 -5.23
C ARG A 109 -17.70 -13.29 -4.11
N ALA A 110 -16.53 -13.94 -4.15
CA ALA A 110 -16.10 -14.86 -3.11
C ALA A 110 -15.85 -14.13 -1.78
N PHE A 111 -15.16 -12.98 -1.81
CA PHE A 111 -14.81 -12.24 -0.59
C PHE A 111 -15.96 -11.35 -0.07
N GLY A 112 -16.90 -10.94 -0.93
CA GLY A 112 -17.97 -10.00 -0.60
C GLY A 112 -18.77 -10.34 0.68
N PRO A 113 -19.20 -11.59 0.90
CA PRO A 113 -19.85 -12.00 2.15
C PRO A 113 -18.98 -11.78 3.40
N VAL A 114 -17.68 -12.12 3.32
CA VAL A 114 -16.73 -11.93 4.43
C VAL A 114 -16.55 -10.44 4.73
N HIS A 115 -16.38 -9.62 3.68
CA HIS A 115 -16.30 -8.16 3.83
C HIS A 115 -17.52 -7.60 4.57
N MET A 116 -18.73 -8.00 4.17
CA MET A 116 -19.95 -7.50 4.81
C MET A 116 -20.07 -7.94 6.28
N ALA A 117 -19.77 -9.21 6.57
CA ALA A 117 -19.89 -9.76 7.92
C ALA A 117 -18.81 -9.24 8.89
N HIS A 118 -17.62 -8.93 8.38
CA HIS A 118 -16.45 -8.57 9.19
C HIS A 118 -15.89 -7.18 8.86
N LYS A 119 -16.72 -6.28 8.31
CA LYS A 119 -16.33 -4.95 7.85
C LYS A 119 -15.60 -4.15 8.95
N ALA A 120 -16.22 -4.04 10.12
CA ALA A 120 -15.67 -3.26 11.23
C ALA A 120 -14.32 -3.79 11.73
N THR A 121 -14.22 -5.12 11.88
CA THR A 121 -12.98 -5.81 12.25
C THR A 121 -11.87 -5.54 11.24
N SER A 122 -12.18 -5.61 9.94
CA SER A 122 -11.21 -5.35 8.88
C SER A 122 -10.75 -3.88 8.86
N ILE A 123 -11.67 -2.92 9.03
CA ILE A 123 -11.37 -1.48 9.11
C ILE A 123 -10.40 -1.18 10.27
N ASN A 124 -10.65 -1.79 11.43
CA ASN A 124 -9.82 -1.60 12.61
C ASN A 124 -8.41 -2.19 12.41
N LEU A 125 -8.34 -3.43 11.93
CA LEU A 125 -7.10 -4.18 11.78
C LEU A 125 -6.17 -3.62 10.69
N PHE A 126 -6.75 -3.16 9.58
CA PHE A 126 -6.03 -2.66 8.41
C PHE A 126 -5.99 -1.11 8.32
N HIS A 127 -5.96 -0.46 9.49
CA HIS A 127 -5.60 0.95 9.67
C HIS A 127 -6.49 1.99 8.98
N ASP A 128 -7.78 1.71 8.75
CA ASP A 128 -8.71 2.73 8.24
C ASP A 128 -9.68 3.28 9.29
N ASN A 129 -9.67 2.73 10.51
CA ASN A 129 -10.28 3.41 11.66
C ASN A 129 -9.52 4.69 11.99
N LYS A 130 -10.13 5.84 11.70
CA LYS A 130 -9.52 7.17 11.85
C LYS A 130 -8.97 7.45 13.26
N ALA A 131 -9.65 6.99 14.32
CA ALA A 131 -9.22 7.22 15.70
C ALA A 131 -8.01 6.36 16.06
N LEU A 132 -8.10 5.04 15.86
CA LEU A 132 -7.01 4.11 16.16
C LEU A 132 -5.76 4.41 15.32
N THR A 133 -5.95 4.69 14.04
CA THR A 133 -4.85 5.01 13.13
C THR A 133 -4.17 6.33 13.49
N LYS A 134 -4.93 7.33 13.97
CA LYS A 134 -4.37 8.59 14.46
C LYS A 134 -3.41 8.35 15.62
N GLU A 135 -3.80 7.54 16.61
CA GLU A 135 -2.93 7.20 17.75
C GLU A 135 -1.63 6.52 17.31
N ILE A 136 -1.69 5.63 16.32
CA ILE A 136 -0.49 4.96 15.78
C ILE A 136 0.43 5.99 15.09
N TYR A 137 -0.11 6.88 14.25
CA TYR A 137 0.68 7.94 13.61
C TYR A 137 1.33 8.88 14.63
N GLU A 138 0.60 9.27 15.69
CA GLU A 138 1.13 10.12 16.77
C GLU A 138 2.25 9.43 17.54
N LYS A 139 2.07 8.13 17.85
CA LYS A 139 3.08 7.33 18.55
C LYS A 139 4.36 7.15 17.72
N LEU A 140 4.23 6.88 16.42
CA LEU A 140 5.37 6.68 15.54
C LEU A 140 6.06 8.00 15.16
N GLY A 141 5.33 9.11 15.13
CA GLY A 141 5.90 10.44 14.91
C GLY A 141 6.84 10.50 13.70
N LYS A 142 8.12 10.79 13.95
CA LYS A 142 9.16 10.91 12.91
C LYS A 142 9.61 9.58 12.29
N ASP A 143 9.20 8.44 12.84
CA ASP A 143 9.67 7.11 12.42
C ASP A 143 8.77 6.48 11.34
N ILE A 144 7.64 7.11 11.01
CA ILE A 144 6.76 6.80 9.88
C ILE A 144 6.52 8.06 9.04
N ARG A 145 6.36 7.91 7.72
CA ARG A 145 5.93 9.03 6.88
C ARG A 145 4.51 9.45 7.27
N GLN A 146 4.35 10.70 7.68
CA GLN A 146 3.07 11.24 8.15
C GLN A 146 2.10 11.51 7.00
N ARG A 147 0.79 11.53 7.29
CA ARG A 147 -0.22 11.93 6.28
C ARG A 147 0.12 13.34 5.76
N LYS A 148 0.01 13.52 4.44
CA LYS A 148 0.34 14.77 3.71
C LYS A 148 1.83 15.18 3.72
N GLN A 149 2.73 14.38 4.30
CA GLN A 149 4.17 14.62 4.22
C GLN A 149 4.74 14.09 2.90
N SER A 150 5.75 14.72 2.32
CA SER A 150 6.47 14.10 1.20
C SER A 150 7.28 12.88 1.69
N TYR A 151 7.32 11.78 0.92
CA TYR A 151 8.17 10.63 1.28
C TYR A 151 9.65 10.99 1.22
N PHE A 152 10.04 11.87 0.28
CA PHE A 152 11.39 12.42 0.24
C PHE A 152 11.71 13.17 1.53
N GLU A 153 10.82 14.08 1.96
CA GLU A 153 11.02 14.86 3.19
C GLU A 153 11.10 13.96 4.43
N PHE A 154 10.30 12.91 4.51
CA PHE A 154 10.38 11.91 5.58
C PHE A 154 11.79 11.27 5.64
N CYS A 155 12.28 10.74 4.52
CA CYS A 155 13.61 10.12 4.47
C CYS A 155 14.74 11.15 4.69
N GLU A 156 14.59 12.37 4.18
CA GLU A 156 15.54 13.47 4.43
C GLU A 156 15.59 13.84 5.91
N ASN A 157 14.45 13.95 6.59
CA ASN A 157 14.43 14.31 8.00
C ASN A 157 14.95 13.16 8.89
N LYS A 158 14.77 11.90 8.46
CA LYS A 158 15.29 10.72 9.15
C LYS A 158 16.81 10.62 9.04
N HIS A 159 17.36 10.85 7.84
CA HIS A 159 18.80 10.66 7.59
C HIS A 159 19.60 11.96 7.71
N TYR A 160 19.02 13.11 7.38
CA TYR A 160 19.65 14.44 7.42
C TYR A 160 18.79 15.42 8.25
N PRO A 161 18.70 15.25 9.58
CA PRO A 161 17.75 16.00 10.42
C PRO A 161 17.97 17.51 10.39
N VAL A 162 16.88 18.27 10.56
CA VAL A 162 16.93 19.73 10.70
C VAL A 162 17.83 20.12 11.89
N GLY A 163 18.72 21.10 11.67
CA GLY A 163 19.69 21.55 12.67
C GLY A 163 20.97 20.70 12.76
N SER A 164 21.03 19.55 12.08
CA SER A 164 22.26 18.76 12.02
C SER A 164 23.27 19.36 11.03
N PRO A 165 24.59 19.20 11.25
CA PRO A 165 25.61 19.65 10.30
C PRO A 165 25.47 19.01 8.91
N LYS A 166 24.89 17.81 8.84
CA LYS A 166 24.67 17.07 7.58
C LYS A 166 23.49 17.60 6.77
N ARG A 167 22.68 18.51 7.31
CA ARG A 167 21.53 19.08 6.58
C ARG A 167 21.95 19.79 5.29
N SER A 168 23.16 20.34 5.25
CA SER A 168 23.73 21.00 4.06
C SER A 168 23.98 20.04 2.89
N ASP A 169 24.13 18.75 3.13
CA ASP A 169 24.30 17.74 2.07
C ASP A 169 23.06 17.63 1.17
N LEU A 170 21.88 17.96 1.71
CA LEU A 170 20.63 17.98 0.93
C LEU A 170 20.69 18.93 -0.28
N CYS A 171 21.52 19.98 -0.23
CA CYS A 171 21.72 20.89 -1.37
C CYS A 171 22.28 20.14 -2.60
N LYS A 172 23.17 19.16 -2.37
CA LYS A 172 23.74 18.32 -3.43
C LYS A 172 22.79 17.19 -3.80
N ILE A 173 22.23 16.52 -2.79
CA ILE A 173 21.35 15.35 -2.97
C ILE A 173 20.11 15.71 -3.79
N ARG A 174 19.48 16.86 -3.52
CA ARG A 174 18.30 17.34 -4.29
C ARG A 174 18.62 17.78 -5.72
N GLN A 175 19.90 17.91 -6.06
CA GLN A 175 20.40 18.14 -7.42
C GLN A 175 20.88 16.83 -8.08
N TYR A 176 20.46 15.68 -7.55
CA TYR A 176 20.77 14.34 -8.05
C TYR A 176 22.27 13.96 -7.99
N VAL A 177 23.05 14.63 -7.13
CA VAL A 177 24.43 14.20 -6.86
C VAL A 177 24.38 12.90 -6.05
N VAL A 178 24.95 11.84 -6.61
CA VAL A 178 25.09 10.52 -5.97
C VAL A 178 26.30 10.56 -5.04
N LEU A 179 26.08 10.43 -3.74
CA LEU A 179 27.14 10.35 -2.74
C LEU A 179 27.50 8.87 -2.46
N ASP A 180 28.72 8.61 -2.02
CA ASP A 180 29.21 7.23 -1.83
C ASP A 180 29.06 6.70 -0.39
N ASP A 181 28.71 7.57 0.56
CA ASP A 181 28.68 7.23 1.98
C ASP A 181 27.48 6.34 2.38
N ALA A 182 27.65 5.63 3.49
CA ALA A 182 26.64 4.66 3.96
C ALA A 182 25.30 5.31 4.32
N GLN A 183 25.31 6.55 4.79
CA GLN A 183 24.09 7.27 5.15
C GLN A 183 23.30 7.67 3.90
N PHE A 184 23.98 8.09 2.83
CA PHE A 184 23.34 8.30 1.53
C PHE A 184 22.70 7.01 1.00
N LYS A 185 23.41 5.87 1.06
CA LYS A 185 22.86 4.57 0.64
C LYS A 185 21.60 4.19 1.43
N GLN A 186 21.58 4.41 2.75
CA GLN A 186 20.39 4.18 3.58
C GLN A 186 19.25 5.17 3.27
N HIS A 187 19.58 6.43 3.00
CA HIS A 187 18.61 7.44 2.60
C HIS A 187 17.96 7.12 1.25
N THR A 188 18.77 6.72 0.27
CA THR A 188 18.28 6.25 -1.03
C THR A 188 17.44 5.00 -0.88
N ASP A 189 17.84 4.02 -0.06
CA ASP A 189 17.00 2.84 0.23
C ASP A 189 15.63 3.22 0.80
N CYS A 190 15.60 4.17 1.75
CA CYS A 190 14.36 4.72 2.30
C CYS A 190 13.45 5.31 1.22
N ILE A 191 14.00 6.15 0.32
CA ILE A 191 13.22 6.76 -0.77
C ILE A 191 12.74 5.70 -1.76
N MET A 192 13.64 4.84 -2.23
CA MET A 192 13.36 3.87 -3.30
C MET A 192 12.32 2.83 -2.86
N LYS A 193 12.36 2.40 -1.59
CA LYS A 193 11.30 1.56 -1.01
C LYS A 193 10.03 2.34 -0.73
N GLY A 194 10.14 3.59 -0.28
CA GLY A 194 9.01 4.49 -0.06
C GLY A 194 8.19 4.77 -1.32
N LEU A 195 8.86 4.85 -2.47
CA LEU A 195 8.24 4.98 -3.79
C LEU A 195 7.92 3.64 -4.45
N ARG A 196 8.18 2.52 -3.76
CA ARG A 196 7.94 1.14 -4.24
C ARG A 196 8.70 0.75 -5.52
N TYR A 197 9.73 1.51 -5.90
CA TYR A 197 10.67 1.14 -6.96
C TYR A 197 11.50 -0.07 -6.56
N ILE A 198 11.76 -0.21 -5.26
CA ILE A 198 12.33 -1.40 -4.64
C ILE A 198 11.27 -1.98 -3.70
N THR A 199 11.03 -3.29 -3.76
CA THR A 199 10.08 -3.95 -2.86
C THR A 199 10.66 -4.09 -1.44
N LYS A 200 9.80 -4.47 -0.49
CA LYS A 200 10.21 -4.80 0.89
C LYS A 200 11.30 -5.87 0.95
N ASP A 201 11.30 -6.79 -0.01
CA ASP A 201 12.26 -7.89 -0.15
C ASP A 201 13.51 -7.51 -0.97
N ASN A 202 13.74 -6.21 -1.23
CA ASN A 202 14.85 -5.67 -2.00
C ASN A 202 14.88 -6.11 -3.48
N ILE A 203 13.70 -6.29 -4.09
CA ILE A 203 13.57 -6.62 -5.51
C ILE A 203 13.24 -5.36 -6.32
N LEU A 204 13.88 -5.18 -7.46
CA LEU A 204 13.56 -4.08 -8.40
C LEU A 204 12.17 -4.26 -9.00
N ASN A 205 11.32 -3.25 -8.87
CA ASN A 205 9.99 -3.18 -9.46
C ASN A 205 10.02 -2.24 -10.68
N CYS A 206 10.37 -2.78 -11.84
CA CYS A 206 10.45 -2.02 -13.08
C CYS A 206 9.12 -1.37 -13.47
N ASP A 207 7.99 -2.01 -13.18
CA ASP A 207 6.68 -1.49 -13.58
C ASP A 207 6.29 -0.24 -12.79
N GLU A 208 6.71 -0.12 -11.53
CA GLU A 208 6.51 1.10 -10.74
C GLU A 208 7.31 2.28 -11.31
N ILE A 209 8.57 2.05 -11.72
CA ILE A 209 9.40 3.10 -12.34
C ILE A 209 8.80 3.51 -13.69
N LYS A 210 8.36 2.54 -14.49
CA LYS A 210 7.69 2.78 -15.77
C LYS A 210 6.40 3.57 -15.61
N ARG A 211 5.64 3.33 -14.54
CA ARG A 211 4.41 4.06 -14.21
C ARG A 211 4.68 5.55 -14.11
N ASP A 212 5.71 5.95 -13.35
CA ASP A 212 6.04 7.35 -13.16
C ASP A 212 6.55 8.03 -14.44
N PHE A 213 7.32 7.30 -15.28
CA PHE A 213 7.71 7.79 -16.61
C PHE A 213 6.50 8.09 -17.50
N LYS A 214 5.50 7.20 -17.49
CA LYS A 214 4.27 7.40 -18.27
C LYS A 214 3.46 8.60 -17.78
N GLN A 215 3.43 8.87 -16.48
CA GLN A 215 2.72 10.04 -15.92
C GLN A 215 3.29 11.37 -16.41
N VAL A 216 4.59 11.42 -16.73
CA VAL A 216 5.24 12.60 -17.32
C VAL A 216 5.38 12.51 -18.84
N ASN A 217 4.53 11.67 -19.48
CA ASN A 217 4.44 11.49 -20.92
C ASN A 217 5.77 11.06 -21.58
N LYS A 218 6.52 10.17 -20.93
CA LYS A 218 7.77 9.60 -21.48
C LYS A 218 7.58 8.15 -21.91
N ASP A 219 8.21 7.80 -23.02
CA ASP A 219 8.34 6.41 -23.47
C ASP A 219 9.21 5.60 -22.51
N THR A 220 8.92 4.31 -22.37
CA THR A 220 9.62 3.42 -21.43
C THR A 220 10.59 2.45 -22.10
N GLY A 221 10.71 2.43 -23.44
CA GLY A 221 11.57 1.48 -24.15
C GLY A 221 13.07 1.68 -23.86
N ALA A 222 13.52 2.93 -23.75
CA ALA A 222 14.88 3.24 -23.34
C ALA A 222 15.13 2.91 -21.85
N LEU A 223 14.16 3.22 -21.00
CA LEU A 223 14.21 2.93 -19.56
C LEU A 223 14.39 1.43 -19.31
N GLU A 224 13.59 0.58 -19.96
CA GLU A 224 13.67 -0.87 -19.79
C GLU A 224 15.06 -1.43 -20.11
N LYS A 225 15.71 -0.92 -21.18
CA LYS A 225 17.07 -1.33 -21.54
C LYS A 225 18.08 -0.96 -20.45
N VAL A 226 17.96 0.24 -19.88
CA VAL A 226 18.83 0.68 -18.78
C VAL A 226 18.60 -0.19 -17.55
N LEU A 227 17.36 -0.37 -17.11
CA LEU A 227 17.04 -1.19 -15.94
C LEU A 227 17.51 -2.64 -16.08
N ASN A 228 17.38 -3.23 -17.27
CA ASN A 228 17.89 -4.57 -17.55
C ASN A 228 19.42 -4.68 -17.50
N THR A 229 20.14 -3.59 -17.75
CA THR A 229 21.61 -3.55 -17.65
C THR A 229 22.07 -3.34 -16.20
N CYS A 230 21.24 -2.69 -15.37
CA CYS A 230 21.54 -2.45 -13.95
C CYS A 230 21.24 -3.65 -13.04
N LYS A 231 20.45 -4.62 -13.50
CA LYS A 231 20.07 -5.83 -12.75
C LYS A 231 21.17 -6.89 -12.81
#